data_AF-A0A7C9VGQ5-F1
#
_entry.id   AF-A0A7C9VGQ5-F1
#
_cell.length_a   1.000
_cell.length_b   1.000
_cell.length_c   1.000
_cell.angle_alpha   90.00
_cell.angle_beta   90.00
_cell.angle_gamma   90.00
#
_symmetry.space_group_name_H-M   'P 1'
#
loop_
_entity.id
_entity.type
_entity.pdbx_description
1 polymer ?
#
loop_
_entity_poly.entity_id
_entity_poly.type
_entity_poly.pdbx_seq_one_letter_code
_entity_poly.pdbx_strand_id
1 'polypeptide(L)'
;MNPSADGIPDPSLIDRVLSKWRRVSAPANGIVYALVARFPSDFLSTALTAENKAFTWLPAAATGHATVVEFVFSGLSEQEVNALAQASGRTVVSYTKLPNNEAFVVTWVHESWEGKPFTVPGAFDRNDQLVISKHDPLHTGRPVRFTIFIAPTGDQPMIVDEFGAYYGALDLQFDESMGLFTNRRVKKRGKVKQKP
;
A
#
# COMPACT_ATOMS: atom_id res chain seq x y z
N MET A 1 -11.13 -0.56 -40.00
CA MET A 1 -9.89 0.12 -40.41
C MET A 1 -8.90 0.02 -39.27
N ASN A 2 -7.68 -0.44 -39.39
CA ASN A 2 -6.99 -1.40 -40.26
C ASN A 2 -5.83 -1.83 -39.35
N PRO A 3 -5.57 -3.13 -39.12
CA PRO A 3 -4.37 -3.53 -38.40
C PRO A 3 -3.15 -3.09 -39.24
N SER A 4 -2.18 -2.46 -38.59
CA SER A 4 -0.88 -2.17 -39.17
C SER A 4 -0.29 -3.46 -39.74
N ALA A 5 0.22 -3.39 -40.96
CA ALA A 5 0.49 -4.54 -41.83
C ALA A 5 1.64 -5.48 -41.39
N ASP A 6 2.26 -5.28 -40.22
CA ASP A 6 3.43 -6.09 -39.80
C ASP A 6 3.35 -6.64 -38.36
N GLY A 7 2.24 -6.47 -37.63
CA GLY A 7 2.12 -7.03 -36.28
C GLY A 7 3.12 -6.48 -35.25
N ILE A 8 3.94 -5.49 -35.61
CA ILE A 8 4.83 -4.76 -34.71
C ILE A 8 3.99 -3.68 -34.02
N PRO A 9 3.86 -3.71 -32.67
CA PRO A 9 3.19 -2.64 -31.93
C PRO A 9 3.85 -1.29 -32.22
N ASP A 10 3.05 -0.26 -32.48
CA ASP A 10 3.54 1.10 -32.67
C ASP A 10 4.41 1.52 -31.45
N PRO A 11 5.71 1.82 -31.65
CA PRO A 11 6.61 2.21 -30.57
C PRO A 11 6.12 3.46 -29.82
N SER A 12 5.32 4.32 -30.47
CA SER A 12 4.75 5.53 -29.86
C SER A 12 3.61 5.25 -28.87
N LEU A 13 3.08 4.02 -28.84
CA LEU A 13 2.09 3.54 -27.86
C LEU A 13 2.74 2.86 -26.64
N ILE A 14 4.03 2.52 -26.70
CA ILE A 14 4.74 1.88 -25.59
C ILE A 14 5.06 2.88 -24.46
N ASP A 15 5.06 4.19 -24.75
CA ASP A 15 5.65 5.17 -23.83
C ASP A 15 4.85 6.47 -23.67
N ARG A 16 3.64 6.37 -23.11
CA ARG A 16 2.92 7.56 -22.60
C ARG A 16 2.74 7.61 -21.08
N VAL A 17 3.07 6.52 -20.37
CA VAL A 17 2.93 6.43 -18.90
C VAL A 17 4.27 6.23 -18.18
N LEU A 18 5.30 5.69 -18.85
CA LEU A 18 6.60 5.35 -18.24
C LEU A 18 7.65 6.49 -18.30
N SER A 19 7.59 7.35 -19.33
CA SER A 19 8.58 8.39 -19.64
C SER A 19 8.73 9.55 -18.64
N LYS A 20 7.93 9.65 -17.57
CA LYS A 20 8.04 10.73 -16.57
C LYS A 20 8.58 10.30 -15.21
N TRP A 21 8.67 9.00 -14.93
CA TRP A 21 9.17 8.51 -13.66
C TRP A 21 10.62 8.08 -13.82
N ARG A 22 11.55 8.96 -13.45
CA ARG A 22 12.96 8.59 -13.32
C ARG A 22 13.21 8.18 -11.89
N ARG A 23 13.60 6.91 -11.71
CA ARG A 23 14.12 6.42 -10.45
C ARG A 23 15.48 7.07 -10.19
N VAL A 24 15.72 7.49 -8.96
CA VAL A 24 17.06 7.88 -8.50
C VAL A 24 17.87 6.59 -8.31
N SER A 25 19.07 6.52 -8.92
CA SER A 25 19.98 5.39 -8.73
C SER A 25 20.35 5.22 -7.26
N ALA A 26 20.54 3.99 -6.81
CA ALA A 26 21.01 3.75 -5.46
C ALA A 26 22.47 4.23 -5.33
N PRO A 27 22.84 4.99 -4.28
CA PRO A 27 24.24 5.28 -4.01
C PRO A 27 25.02 3.98 -3.84
N ALA A 28 26.31 3.97 -4.24
CA ALA A 28 27.15 2.77 -4.16
C ALA A 28 27.15 2.12 -2.77
N ASN A 29 27.10 2.93 -1.71
CA ASN A 29 27.07 2.47 -0.31
C ASN A 29 25.73 2.80 0.36
N GLY A 30 24.64 2.84 -0.41
CA GLY A 30 23.36 3.36 0.05
C GLY A 30 22.18 2.45 -0.26
N ILE A 31 21.03 2.87 0.28
CA ILE A 31 19.73 2.26 0.08
C ILE A 31 18.77 3.38 -0.33
N VAL A 32 17.92 3.09 -1.31
CA VAL A 32 16.82 3.96 -1.75
C VAL A 32 15.53 3.18 -1.62
N TYR A 33 14.60 3.68 -0.81
CA TYR A 33 13.29 3.06 -0.66
C TYR A 33 12.41 3.37 -1.87
N ALA A 34 11.88 2.34 -2.50
CA ALA A 34 10.93 2.47 -3.60
C ALA A 34 9.49 2.47 -3.10
N LEU A 35 9.18 1.48 -2.26
CA LEU A 35 7.84 1.24 -1.75
C LEU A 35 7.93 0.70 -0.31
N VAL A 36 7.01 1.17 0.54
CA VAL A 36 6.73 0.58 1.85
C VAL A 36 5.27 0.16 1.85
N ALA A 37 5.02 -1.15 1.86
CA ALA A 37 3.68 -1.72 1.96
C ALA A 37 3.40 -2.15 3.40
N ARG A 38 2.25 -1.76 3.95
CA ARG A 38 1.87 -2.01 5.33
C ARG A 38 0.55 -2.78 5.38
N PHE A 39 0.55 -3.82 6.22
CA PHE A 39 -0.55 -4.77 6.38
C PHE A 39 -0.95 -4.82 7.86
N PRO A 40 -1.81 -3.90 8.32
CA PRO A 40 -2.25 -3.84 9.72
C PRO A 40 -3.06 -5.06 10.09
N SER A 41 -2.54 -5.89 11.00
CA SER A 41 -3.09 -7.24 11.23
C SER A 41 -4.54 -7.22 11.72
N ASP A 42 -4.89 -6.25 12.55
CA ASP A 42 -6.26 -6.06 13.05
C ASP A 42 -7.27 -5.73 11.93
N PHE A 43 -6.82 -5.30 10.75
CA PHE A 43 -7.67 -4.84 9.66
C PHE A 43 -7.68 -5.77 8.46
N LEU A 44 -6.90 -6.87 8.45
CA LEU A 44 -6.77 -7.71 7.27
C LEU A 44 -8.06 -8.45 6.90
N SER A 45 -8.17 -8.76 5.61
CA SER A 45 -9.20 -9.65 5.09
C SER A 45 -8.92 -11.09 5.51
N THR A 46 -9.97 -11.81 5.88
CA THR A 46 -9.91 -13.24 6.25
C THR A 46 -10.75 -14.12 5.31
N ALA A 47 -11.58 -13.52 4.46
CA ALA A 47 -12.43 -14.18 3.47
C ALA A 47 -11.88 -14.01 2.04
N LEU A 48 -10.59 -14.29 1.83
CA LEU A 48 -9.97 -14.25 0.50
C LEU A 48 -9.86 -15.65 -0.10
N THR A 49 -10.09 -15.74 -1.42
CA THR A 49 -9.84 -16.97 -2.18
C THR A 49 -8.34 -17.27 -2.19
N ALA A 50 -7.98 -18.54 -1.97
CA ALA A 50 -6.59 -18.97 -2.05
C ALA A 50 -6.03 -18.75 -3.46
N GLU A 51 -4.83 -18.17 -3.56
CA GLU A 51 -4.11 -18.03 -4.82
C GLU A 51 -3.21 -19.25 -5.09
N ASN A 52 -3.31 -19.82 -6.29
CA ASN A 52 -2.48 -20.94 -6.75
C ASN A 52 -1.18 -20.44 -7.42
N LYS A 53 -0.44 -19.57 -6.74
CA LYS A 53 0.85 -19.07 -7.23
C LYS A 53 1.93 -19.36 -6.21
N ALA A 54 3.19 -19.38 -6.67
CA ALA A 54 4.32 -19.41 -5.74
C ALA A 54 4.35 -18.09 -4.95
N PHE A 55 4.40 -18.19 -3.62
CA PHE A 55 4.50 -17.04 -2.74
C PHE A 55 5.44 -17.35 -1.57
N THR A 56 6.04 -16.30 -1.01
CA THR A 56 6.72 -16.37 0.28
C THR A 56 5.76 -15.97 1.37
N TRP A 57 5.54 -16.85 2.33
CA TRP A 57 4.66 -16.55 3.46
C TRP A 57 5.38 -15.65 4.47
N LEU A 58 4.77 -14.51 4.78
CA LEU A 58 5.20 -13.63 5.87
C LEU A 58 4.20 -13.76 7.02
N PRO A 59 4.67 -13.94 8.27
CA PRO A 59 3.76 -14.02 9.40
C PRO A 59 3.02 -12.69 9.59
N ALA A 60 1.73 -12.78 9.89
CA ALA A 60 0.97 -11.63 10.37
C ALA A 60 1.61 -11.11 11.67
N ALA A 61 1.55 -9.79 11.85
CA ALA A 61 1.97 -9.17 13.10
C ALA A 61 0.96 -9.47 14.22
N ALA A 62 1.38 -9.24 15.47
CA ALA A 62 0.46 -9.31 16.59
C ALA A 62 -0.64 -8.24 16.48
N THR A 63 -1.71 -8.40 17.27
CA THR A 63 -2.74 -7.37 17.43
C THR A 63 -2.12 -6.00 17.76
N GLY A 64 -2.67 -4.94 17.17
CA GLY A 64 -2.13 -3.57 17.30
C GLY A 64 -0.85 -3.31 16.49
N HIS A 65 -0.39 -4.24 15.67
CA HIS A 65 0.80 -4.09 14.82
C HIS A 65 0.47 -4.30 13.33
N ALA A 66 1.40 -3.92 12.47
CA ALA A 66 1.38 -4.16 11.05
C ALA A 66 2.60 -4.95 10.61
N THR A 67 2.42 -5.85 9.65
CA THR A 67 3.54 -6.36 8.86
C THR A 67 3.91 -5.30 7.83
N VAL A 68 5.14 -4.83 7.89
CA VAL A 68 5.69 -3.82 6.98
C VAL A 68 6.65 -4.53 6.04
N VAL A 69 6.43 -4.37 4.74
CA VAL A 69 7.28 -4.90 3.67
C VAL A 69 7.89 -3.73 2.92
N GLU A 70 9.21 -3.67 2.91
CA GLU A 70 9.96 -2.58 2.29
C GLU A 70 10.62 -3.12 1.02
N PHE A 71 10.47 -2.37 -0.06
CA PHE A 71 11.07 -2.66 -1.35
C PHE A 71 12.09 -1.58 -1.62
N VAL A 72 13.36 -1.97 -1.65
CA VAL A 72 14.46 -1.02 -1.71
C VAL A 72 15.44 -1.38 -2.82
N PHE A 73 16.09 -0.35 -3.37
CA PHE A 73 17.25 -0.51 -4.23
C PHE A 73 18.51 -0.25 -3.42
N SER A 74 19.55 -1.04 -3.61
CA SER A 74 20.81 -0.88 -2.89
C SER A 74 22.03 -1.08 -3.79
N GLY A 75 23.09 -0.30 -3.53
CA GLY A 75 24.41 -0.54 -4.11
C GLY A 75 25.23 -1.58 -3.33
N LEU A 76 24.77 -1.98 -2.14
CA LEU A 76 25.47 -2.87 -1.22
C LEU A 76 25.46 -4.33 -1.70
N SER A 77 26.38 -5.13 -1.18
CA SER A 77 26.39 -6.58 -1.31
C SER A 77 25.27 -7.24 -0.48
N GLU A 78 24.92 -8.47 -0.82
CA GLU A 78 23.93 -9.24 -0.06
C GLU A 78 24.34 -9.45 1.40
N GLN A 79 25.64 -9.65 1.66
CA GLN A 79 26.15 -9.80 3.02
C GLN A 79 25.96 -8.53 3.85
N GLU A 80 26.25 -7.37 3.27
CA GLU A 80 26.08 -6.07 3.94
C GLU A 80 24.59 -5.76 4.19
N VAL A 81 23.73 -6.04 3.21
CA VAL A 81 22.27 -5.89 3.36
C VAL A 81 21.75 -6.78 4.48
N ASN A 82 22.16 -8.04 4.55
CA ASN A 82 21.76 -8.94 5.63
C ASN A 82 22.24 -8.45 6.99
N ALA A 83 23.47 -7.96 7.11
CA ALA A 83 24.00 -7.41 8.35
C ALA A 83 23.21 -6.18 8.82
N LEU A 84 22.89 -5.26 7.90
CA LEU A 84 22.07 -4.07 8.20
C LEU A 84 20.63 -4.43 8.58
N ALA A 85 20.03 -5.39 7.88
CA ALA A 85 18.68 -5.87 8.20
C ALA A 85 18.64 -6.45 9.62
N GLN A 86 19.57 -7.35 9.95
CA GLN A 86 19.66 -7.93 11.29
C GLN A 86 19.88 -6.88 12.38
N ALA A 87 20.79 -5.92 12.16
CA ALA A 87 21.07 -4.84 13.11
C ALA A 87 19.86 -3.93 13.37
N SER A 88 18.92 -3.87 12.43
CA SER A 88 17.72 -3.04 12.52
C SER A 88 16.43 -3.84 12.80
N GLY A 89 16.54 -5.12 13.14
CA GLY A 89 15.40 -6.00 13.44
C GLY A 89 14.56 -6.39 12.22
N ARG A 90 15.07 -6.16 11.00
CA ARG A 90 14.45 -6.54 9.74
C ARG A 90 14.91 -7.92 9.31
N THR A 91 14.10 -8.55 8.47
CA THR A 91 14.45 -9.81 7.79
C THR A 91 14.46 -9.59 6.28
N VAL A 92 15.52 -10.04 5.61
CA VAL A 92 15.60 -10.04 4.14
C VAL A 92 14.75 -11.20 3.60
N VAL A 93 13.77 -10.88 2.76
CA VAL A 93 12.93 -11.85 2.04
C VAL A 93 13.59 -12.26 0.74
N SER A 94 14.16 -11.29 0.03
CA SER A 94 14.72 -11.48 -1.30
C SER A 94 15.82 -10.45 -1.55
N TYR A 95 16.88 -10.91 -2.22
CA TYR A 95 17.94 -10.08 -2.75
C TYR A 95 18.15 -10.46 -4.22
N THR A 96 17.94 -9.52 -5.12
CA THR A 96 18.04 -9.73 -6.57
C THR A 96 19.03 -8.74 -7.15
N LYS A 97 20.16 -9.22 -7.65
CA LYS A 97 21.12 -8.37 -8.37
C LYS A 97 20.54 -7.93 -9.71
N LEU A 98 20.68 -6.65 -10.02
CA LEU A 98 20.21 -6.03 -11.24
C LEU A 98 21.37 -5.87 -12.25
N PRO A 99 21.08 -5.77 -13.57
CA PRO A 99 22.11 -5.63 -14.60
C PRO A 99 23.01 -4.38 -14.47
N ASN A 100 22.55 -3.35 -13.75
CA ASN A 100 23.30 -2.12 -13.49
C ASN A 100 24.20 -2.20 -12.23
N ASN A 101 24.46 -3.40 -11.71
CA ASN A 101 25.21 -3.64 -10.48
C ASN A 101 24.57 -3.10 -9.19
N GLU A 102 23.31 -2.65 -9.23
CA GLU A 102 22.51 -2.48 -8.01
C GLU A 102 21.85 -3.81 -7.61
N ALA A 103 21.16 -3.82 -6.48
CA ALA A 103 20.28 -4.88 -6.05
C ALA A 103 18.89 -4.34 -5.77
N PHE A 104 17.87 -5.12 -6.09
CA PHE A 104 16.52 -4.95 -5.56
C PHE A 104 16.36 -5.88 -4.37
N VAL A 105 15.99 -5.32 -3.23
CA VAL A 105 15.90 -6.03 -1.95
C VAL A 105 14.50 -5.86 -1.41
N VAL A 106 13.95 -6.96 -0.90
CA VAL A 106 12.70 -6.96 -0.15
C VAL A 106 13.01 -7.31 1.29
N THR A 107 12.68 -6.43 2.21
CA THR A 107 12.77 -6.66 3.66
C THR A 107 11.38 -6.64 4.29
N TRP A 108 11.26 -7.24 5.46
CA TRP A 108 10.07 -7.09 6.28
C TRP A 108 10.39 -6.94 7.76
N VAL A 109 9.46 -6.31 8.47
CA VAL A 109 9.50 -6.10 9.93
C VAL A 109 8.07 -5.94 10.47
N HIS A 110 7.88 -6.12 11.78
CA HIS A 110 6.64 -5.77 12.47
C HIS A 110 6.78 -4.40 13.13
N GLU A 111 5.81 -3.52 12.91
CA GLU A 111 5.77 -2.18 13.52
C GLU A 111 4.43 -1.94 14.21
N SER A 112 4.41 -1.10 15.24
CA SER A 112 3.17 -0.68 15.92
C SER A 112 2.24 0.05 14.94
N TRP A 113 0.94 -0.21 15.04
CA TRP A 113 -0.07 0.40 14.18
C TRP A 113 -1.17 1.11 14.98
N GLU A 114 -1.27 2.42 14.78
CA GLU A 114 -2.23 3.29 15.48
C GLU A 114 -3.41 3.73 14.59
N GLY A 115 -3.60 3.10 13.43
CA GLY A 115 -4.67 3.46 12.51
C GLY A 115 -6.05 3.27 13.14
N LYS A 116 -6.90 4.30 12.97
CA LYS A 116 -8.30 4.29 13.41
C LYS A 116 -9.18 3.67 12.33
N PRO A 117 -10.31 3.05 12.70
CA PRO A 117 -11.27 2.58 11.73
C PRO A 117 -11.88 3.76 10.96
N PHE A 118 -12.30 3.51 9.73
CA PHE A 118 -12.91 4.53 8.88
C PHE A 118 -13.88 3.90 7.88
N THR A 119 -14.78 4.72 7.36
CA THR A 119 -15.69 4.34 6.28
C THR A 119 -15.39 5.12 5.01
N VAL A 120 -15.70 4.51 3.88
CA VAL A 120 -15.65 5.13 2.55
C VAL A 120 -17.08 5.11 2.00
N PRO A 121 -17.70 6.27 1.76
CA PRO A 121 -19.04 6.32 1.17
C PRO A 121 -19.09 5.63 -0.19
N GLY A 122 -20.17 4.90 -0.46
CA GLY A 122 -20.42 4.33 -1.77
C GLY A 122 -20.42 5.41 -2.86
N ALA A 123 -19.66 5.19 -3.94
CA ALA A 123 -19.64 6.12 -5.07
C ALA A 123 -20.97 6.12 -5.86
N PHE A 124 -21.68 4.98 -5.86
CA PHE A 124 -22.87 4.74 -6.69
C PHE A 124 -24.12 4.37 -5.90
N ASP A 125 -23.98 3.89 -4.67
CA ASP A 125 -25.10 3.66 -3.75
C ASP A 125 -25.00 4.63 -2.58
N ARG A 126 -26.09 5.33 -2.30
CA ARG A 126 -26.17 6.31 -1.20
C ARG A 126 -26.52 5.66 0.14
N ASN A 127 -26.86 4.38 0.18
CA ASN A 127 -27.27 3.68 1.38
C ASN A 127 -26.16 2.77 1.93
N ASP A 128 -25.14 2.48 1.10
CA ASP A 128 -24.02 1.62 1.47
C ASP A 128 -22.72 2.41 1.62
N GLN A 129 -21.88 1.91 2.51
CA GLN A 129 -20.51 2.34 2.69
C GLN A 129 -19.58 1.14 2.78
N LEU A 130 -18.34 1.33 2.36
CA LEU A 130 -17.27 0.41 2.65
C LEU A 130 -16.75 0.69 4.06
N VAL A 131 -16.73 -0.32 4.90
CA VAL A 131 -16.31 -0.24 6.30
C VAL A 131 -14.94 -0.87 6.45
N ILE A 132 -13.99 -0.11 6.99
CA ILE A 132 -12.64 -0.54 7.34
C ILE A 132 -12.52 -0.46 8.86
N SER A 133 -12.60 -1.60 9.55
CA SER A 133 -12.64 -1.65 11.01
C SER A 133 -11.89 -2.85 11.58
N LYS A 134 -11.40 -2.70 12.81
CA LYS A 134 -10.78 -3.80 13.56
C LYS A 134 -11.78 -4.87 13.96
N HIS A 135 -13.02 -4.45 14.20
CA HIS A 135 -14.14 -5.32 14.52
C HIS A 135 -15.00 -5.57 13.28
N ASP A 136 -15.44 -6.81 13.08
CA ASP A 136 -16.34 -7.20 12.00
C ASP A 136 -17.64 -7.74 12.62
N PRO A 137 -18.52 -6.84 13.11
CA PRO A 137 -19.76 -7.23 13.79
C PRO A 137 -20.71 -8.05 12.91
N LEU A 138 -20.56 -7.95 11.58
CA LEU A 138 -21.33 -8.71 10.62
C LEU A 138 -20.69 -10.06 10.26
N HIS A 139 -19.53 -10.39 10.84
CA HIS A 139 -18.78 -11.63 10.61
C HIS A 139 -18.56 -11.94 9.12
N THR A 140 -18.32 -10.90 8.32
CA THR A 140 -18.17 -10.99 6.87
C THR A 140 -16.83 -11.60 6.44
N GLY A 141 -15.84 -11.56 7.33
CA GLY A 141 -14.45 -11.85 7.03
C GLY A 141 -13.79 -10.77 6.17
N ARG A 142 -14.41 -9.58 6.04
CA ARG A 142 -13.88 -8.41 5.31
C ARG A 142 -13.42 -8.75 3.88
N PRO A 143 -14.31 -9.23 3.00
CA PRO A 143 -13.92 -9.83 1.73
C PRO A 143 -13.35 -8.84 0.69
N VAL A 144 -13.49 -7.53 0.92
CA VAL A 144 -13.02 -6.50 -0.02
C VAL A 144 -11.62 -6.06 0.39
N ARG A 145 -10.67 -6.04 -0.56
CA ARG A 145 -9.35 -5.42 -0.35
C ARG A 145 -9.43 -3.94 -0.68
N PHE A 146 -9.10 -3.09 0.29
CA PHE A 146 -9.04 -1.65 0.14
C PHE A 146 -7.59 -1.20 0.27
N THR A 147 -7.06 -0.55 -0.76
CA THR A 147 -5.65 -0.12 -0.81
C THR A 147 -5.57 1.40 -0.90
N ILE A 148 -4.83 2.01 0.01
CA ILE A 148 -4.50 3.44 -0.01
C ILE A 148 -3.09 3.59 -0.56
N PHE A 149 -2.95 4.41 -1.61
CA PHE A 149 -1.66 4.80 -2.16
C PHE A 149 -1.34 6.23 -1.72
N ILE A 150 -0.25 6.39 -0.98
CA ILE A 150 0.29 7.69 -0.59
C ILE A 150 1.48 7.95 -1.50
N ALA A 151 1.34 8.97 -2.36
CA ALA A 151 2.38 9.35 -3.29
C ALA A 151 3.66 9.78 -2.54
N PRO A 152 4.84 9.45 -3.08
CA PRO A 152 6.11 9.87 -2.50
C PRO A 152 6.18 11.41 -2.43
N THR A 153 6.78 11.93 -1.37
CA THR A 153 7.05 13.37 -1.19
C THR A 153 8.55 13.58 -1.02
N GLY A 154 9.20 14.23 -2.01
CA GLY A 154 10.65 14.36 -2.02
C GLY A 154 11.33 13.00 -2.13
N ASP A 155 12.25 12.72 -1.21
CA ASP A 155 13.00 11.45 -1.15
C ASP A 155 12.29 10.34 -0.36
N GLN A 156 11.03 10.56 0.03
CA GLN A 156 10.24 9.54 0.71
C GLN A 156 9.75 8.46 -0.26
N PRO A 157 9.64 7.20 0.19
CA PRO A 157 9.05 6.15 -0.64
C PRO A 157 7.57 6.39 -0.88
N MET A 158 7.04 5.70 -1.89
CA MET A 158 5.61 5.47 -1.96
C MET A 158 5.18 4.62 -0.76
N ILE A 159 4.08 4.98 -0.12
CA ILE A 159 3.52 4.18 0.97
C ILE A 159 2.21 3.56 0.48
N VAL A 160 2.04 2.29 0.77
CA VAL A 160 0.82 1.53 0.46
C VAL A 160 0.29 0.91 1.73
N ASP A 161 -0.96 1.21 2.06
CA ASP A 161 -1.68 0.56 3.15
C ASP A 161 -2.77 -0.32 2.57
N GLU A 162 -2.77 -1.58 2.96
CA GLU A 162 -3.82 -2.51 2.57
C GLU A 162 -4.68 -2.92 3.77
N PHE A 163 -5.98 -2.82 3.58
CA PHE A 163 -7.00 -3.17 4.55
C PHE A 163 -7.99 -4.18 3.96
N GLY A 164 -8.52 -5.03 4.82
CA GLY A 164 -9.78 -5.73 4.57
C GLY A 164 -10.96 -4.82 4.89
N ALA A 165 -12.01 -4.94 4.09
CA ALA A 165 -13.21 -4.15 4.21
C ALA A 165 -14.47 -4.96 3.87
N TYR A 166 -15.63 -4.46 4.27
CA TYR A 166 -16.93 -5.03 3.94
C TYR A 166 -17.95 -3.93 3.67
N TYR A 167 -19.04 -4.27 2.98
CA TYR A 167 -20.17 -3.35 2.79
C TYR A 167 -21.05 -3.34 4.03
N GLY A 168 -21.42 -2.15 4.48
CA GLY A 168 -22.38 -1.97 5.57
C GLY A 168 -23.31 -0.80 5.28
N ALA A 169 -24.48 -0.83 5.91
CA ALA A 169 -25.43 0.29 5.85
C ALA A 169 -24.83 1.56 6.49
N LEU A 170 -25.30 2.73 6.06
CA LEU A 170 -24.85 4.01 6.62
C LEU A 170 -25.18 4.21 8.11
N ASP A 171 -26.23 3.58 8.62
CA ASP A 171 -26.69 3.65 10.01
C ASP A 171 -26.10 2.57 10.93
N LEU A 172 -25.22 1.73 10.38
CA LEU A 172 -24.50 0.71 11.15
C LEU A 172 -23.76 1.37 12.33
N GLN A 173 -24.04 0.86 13.52
CA GLN A 173 -23.46 1.36 14.76
C GLN A 173 -22.14 0.65 15.05
N PHE A 174 -21.18 1.41 15.58
CA PHE A 174 -19.86 0.92 15.97
C PHE A 174 -19.57 1.33 17.42
N ASP A 175 -18.89 0.45 18.15
CA ASP A 175 -18.46 0.73 19.53
C ASP A 175 -17.38 1.81 19.60
N GLU A 176 -16.68 2.03 18.48
CA GLU A 176 -15.65 3.05 18.32
C GLU A 176 -16.03 4.09 17.27
N SER A 177 -15.50 5.32 17.44
CA SER A 177 -15.74 6.40 16.48
C SER A 177 -15.10 6.07 15.13
N MET A 178 -15.92 6.06 14.09
CA MET A 178 -15.47 5.87 12.71
C MET A 178 -14.99 7.19 12.09
N GLY A 179 -13.79 7.18 11.50
CA GLY A 179 -13.37 8.24 10.59
C GLY A 179 -14.15 8.20 9.27
N LEU A 180 -14.22 9.33 8.56
CA LEU A 180 -14.76 9.37 7.20
C LEU A 180 -13.62 9.61 6.21
N PHE A 181 -13.36 8.63 5.35
CA PHE A 181 -12.43 8.80 4.26
C PHE A 181 -13.08 9.62 3.14
N THR A 182 -12.52 10.78 2.83
CA THR A 182 -12.96 11.60 1.69
C THR A 182 -11.77 11.94 0.82
N ASN A 183 -11.92 11.76 -0.50
CA ASN A 183 -10.89 12.14 -1.48
C ASN A 183 -10.69 13.66 -1.62
N ARG A 184 -11.38 14.49 -0.83
CA ARG A 184 -11.25 15.94 -0.95
C ARG A 184 -10.04 16.43 -0.16
N ARG A 185 -9.05 16.99 -0.87
CA ARG A 185 -8.29 18.13 -0.35
C ARG A 185 -9.31 19.09 0.26
N VAL A 186 -9.31 19.22 1.58
CA VAL A 186 -10.07 20.26 2.25
C VAL A 186 -9.47 21.59 1.78
N LYS A 187 -9.99 22.18 0.70
CA LYS A 187 -9.89 23.62 0.52
C LYS A 187 -10.54 24.19 1.76
N LYS A 188 -9.75 24.86 2.61
CA LYS A 188 -10.24 25.62 3.78
C LYS A 188 -11.56 26.27 3.38
N ARG A 189 -12.68 25.84 3.97
CA ARG A 189 -13.96 26.54 3.80
C ARG A 189 -13.73 27.94 4.36
N GLY A 190 -13.68 28.93 3.48
CA GLY A 190 -13.66 30.33 3.87
C GLY A 190 -14.83 30.61 4.80
N LYS A 191 -14.59 31.37 5.87
CA LYS A 191 -15.62 31.80 6.82
C LYS A 191 -16.78 32.39 6.02
N VAL A 192 -17.95 31.78 6.12
CA VAL A 192 -19.21 32.42 5.71
C VAL A 192 -19.40 33.59 6.67
N LYS A 193 -19.19 34.81 6.19
CA LYS A 193 -19.63 36.00 6.91
C LYS A 193 -21.16 35.93 6.96
N GLN A 194 -21.71 35.70 8.14
CA GLN A 194 -23.10 36.07 8.40
C GLN A 194 -23.21 37.57 8.11
N LYS A 195 -24.06 37.94 7.15
CA LYS A 195 -24.47 39.33 6.97
C LYS A 195 -25.54 39.66 8.03
N PRO A 196 -25.55 40.91 8.51
CA PRO A 196 -26.39 41.37 9.61
C PRO A 196 -27.89 41.27 9.30
#